data_AF-A0A4S4DW36-F1
#
_entry.id   AF-A0A4S4DW36-F1
#
_cell.length_a   1.000
_cell.length_b   1.000
_cell.length_c   1.000
_cell.angle_alpha   90.00
_cell.angle_beta   90.00
_cell.angle_gamma   90.00
#
_symmetry.space_group_name_H-M   'P 1'
#
loop_
_entity.id
_entity.type
_entity.pdbx_description
1 polymer ?
#
loop_
_entity_poly.entity_id
_entity_poly.type
_entity_poly.pdbx_seq_one_letter_code
_entity_poly.pdbx_strand_id
1 'polypeptide(L)'
;MLSTEVDFDLRVSSLRTLTIEYTFADVGNLEHCAKYLNQTLVTFGFPASLDLFASDPVSIARTCNCVYALLQQRQRDIEFRESANEQRQRLLSDISRLEAKVERLEAQLSAKDREIATITRTEAKATAAFKAQIEKLQQERDEFQRMVIGNQQVRTQQIHEMKKKEKEYIKLQERLNQVLMEKKKESRSGMEIMNLLQKEGRQRGTWNGKKADNDFYKKIVDAYEAKNQELVAENADLRALLRSMQVAQLKDREKEIETERSREEIKIENEIEIAIAREEDQETERLRAQDRISLTLEARFFLRSA
;
A
#
# COMPACT_ATOMS: atom_id res chain seq x y z
N MET A 1 32.23 -14.77 5.59
CA MET A 1 32.95 -15.63 6.55
C MET A 1 32.06 -16.81 6.87
N LEU A 2 32.59 -18.02 6.63
CA LEU A 2 32.09 -19.36 7.00
C LEU A 2 30.62 -19.70 6.68
N SER A 3 30.41 -20.11 5.43
CA SER A 3 29.41 -21.12 5.08
C SER A 3 29.95 -22.50 5.46
N THR A 4 29.22 -23.24 6.29
CA THR A 4 29.43 -24.69 6.47
C THR A 4 28.18 -25.38 5.98
N GLU A 5 28.17 -25.68 4.68
CA GLU A 5 27.34 -26.73 4.09
C GLU A 5 27.72 -28.04 4.76
N VAL A 6 26.80 -28.58 5.56
CA VAL A 6 26.85 -29.97 5.98
C VAL A 6 25.80 -30.69 5.17
N ASP A 7 26.17 -30.98 3.93
CA ASP A 7 25.45 -31.89 3.05
C ASP A 7 25.62 -33.31 3.63
N PHE A 8 24.76 -33.64 4.60
CA PHE A 8 24.77 -34.95 5.25
C PHE A 8 23.99 -35.91 4.36
N ASP A 9 24.72 -36.48 3.42
CA ASP A 9 24.34 -37.45 2.40
C ASP A 9 23.48 -38.59 3.00
N LEU A 10 22.16 -38.44 2.96
CA LEU A 10 21.17 -39.44 3.40
C LEU A 10 21.04 -40.63 2.43
N ARG A 11 21.97 -40.80 1.49
CA ARG A 11 21.98 -41.92 0.54
C ARG A 11 22.54 -43.24 1.08
N VAL A 12 22.89 -43.34 2.36
CA VAL A 12 23.45 -44.57 2.95
C VAL A 12 22.42 -45.40 3.74
N SER A 13 21.11 -45.18 3.57
CA SER A 13 20.08 -46.05 4.17
C SER A 13 19.63 -47.21 3.27
N SER A 14 20.32 -47.48 2.16
CA SER A 14 20.10 -48.69 1.34
C SER A 14 21.20 -49.74 1.52
N LEU A 15 21.84 -49.81 2.70
CA LEU A 15 22.55 -51.03 3.11
C LEU A 15 21.54 -52.05 3.65
N ARG A 16 20.78 -52.61 2.71
CA ARG A 16 20.26 -53.97 2.87
C ARG A 16 21.49 -54.89 2.97
N THR A 17 21.56 -55.62 4.07
CA THR A 17 22.26 -56.91 4.19
C THR A 17 23.78 -56.90 4.05
N LEU A 18 24.49 -56.38 5.05
CA LEU A 18 25.82 -56.91 5.37
C LEU A 18 25.65 -57.99 6.44
N THR A 19 25.51 -59.24 6.00
CA THR A 19 25.78 -60.43 6.82
C THR A 19 27.25 -60.40 7.22
N ILE A 20 27.55 -59.79 8.37
CA ILE A 20 28.83 -59.99 9.04
C ILE A 20 28.69 -61.29 9.83
N GLU A 21 29.42 -62.33 9.44
CA GLU A 21 29.55 -63.57 10.18
C GLU A 21 30.28 -63.32 11.51
N TYR A 22 29.54 -62.89 12.53
CA TYR A 22 29.98 -63.00 13.91
C TYR A 22 29.52 -64.36 14.44
N THR A 23 30.42 -65.34 14.45
CA THR A 23 30.17 -66.64 15.09
C THR A 23 30.20 -66.45 16.61
N PHE A 24 29.02 -66.23 17.18
CA PHE A 24 28.81 -66.06 18.62
C PHE A 24 29.06 -67.35 19.42
N ALA A 25 28.85 -68.53 18.83
CA ALA A 25 29.06 -69.82 19.48
C ALA A 25 29.84 -70.79 18.58
N ASP A 26 30.71 -71.60 19.19
CA ASP A 26 31.43 -72.72 18.59
C ASP A 26 31.42 -73.95 19.52
N VAL A 27 32.02 -75.06 19.08
CA VAL A 27 32.03 -76.33 19.84
C VAL A 27 32.78 -76.21 21.16
N GLY A 28 33.78 -75.33 21.26
CA GLY A 28 34.61 -75.15 22.45
C GLY A 28 33.97 -74.24 23.52
N ASN A 29 33.00 -73.40 23.15
CA ASN A 29 32.40 -72.41 24.05
C ASN A 29 30.88 -72.58 24.31
N LEU A 30 30.28 -73.64 23.77
CA LEU A 30 28.82 -73.81 23.75
C LEU A 30 28.16 -73.76 25.13
N GLU A 31 28.77 -74.36 26.16
CA GLU A 31 28.23 -74.33 27.53
C GLU A 31 28.24 -72.91 28.12
N HIS A 32 29.29 -72.14 27.83
CA HIS A 32 29.41 -70.76 28.28
C HIS A 32 28.41 -69.86 27.55
N CYS A 33 28.26 -70.01 26.23
CA CYS A 33 27.31 -69.25 25.44
C CYS A 33 25.86 -69.55 25.84
N ALA A 34 25.52 -70.81 26.11
CA ALA A 34 24.19 -71.17 26.61
C ALA A 34 23.88 -70.55 28.00
N LYS A 35 24.85 -70.57 28.92
CA LYS A 35 24.74 -69.90 30.23
C LYS A 35 24.55 -68.38 30.07
N TYR A 36 25.35 -67.76 29.21
CA TYR A 36 25.25 -66.33 28.91
C TYR A 36 23.89 -65.96 28.33
N LEU A 37 23.43 -66.65 27.29
CA LEU A 37 22.12 -66.41 26.67
C LEU A 37 20.99 -66.50 27.69
N ASN A 38 21.01 -67.52 28.55
CA ASN A 38 20.01 -67.67 29.60
C ASN A 38 20.03 -66.53 30.61
N GLN A 39 21.20 -66.09 31.05
CA GLN A 39 21.31 -64.94 31.94
C GLN A 39 20.79 -63.66 31.27
N THR A 40 21.13 -63.45 30.00
CA THR A 40 20.69 -62.29 29.21
C THR A 40 19.19 -62.30 28.98
N LEU A 41 18.60 -63.45 28.63
CA LEU A 41 17.16 -63.62 28.43
C LEU A 41 16.37 -63.27 29.70
N VAL A 42 16.81 -63.78 30.85
CA VAL A 42 16.21 -63.43 32.14
C VAL A 42 16.34 -61.93 32.42
N THR A 43 17.50 -61.33 32.13
CA THR A 43 17.72 -59.89 32.30
C THR A 43 16.76 -59.05 31.45
N PHE A 44 16.45 -59.50 30.23
CA PHE A 44 15.47 -58.87 29.34
C PHE A 44 14.01 -59.27 29.64
N GLY A 45 13.76 -60.02 30.71
CA GLY A 45 12.42 -60.35 31.18
C GLY A 45 11.74 -61.52 30.45
N PHE A 46 12.50 -62.36 29.75
CA PHE A 46 11.95 -63.54 29.09
C PHE A 46 11.75 -64.70 30.08
N PRO A 47 10.54 -65.31 30.12
CA PRO A 47 10.30 -66.51 30.88
C PRO A 47 10.76 -67.75 30.09
N ALA A 48 11.41 -68.68 30.79
CA ALA A 48 12.04 -69.92 30.31
C ALA A 48 13.51 -69.78 29.89
N SER A 49 14.36 -70.48 30.66
CA SER A 49 15.73 -70.79 30.26
C SER A 49 15.70 -71.63 28.99
N LEU A 50 16.36 -71.13 27.95
CA LEU A 50 16.73 -71.86 26.76
C LEU A 50 17.55 -73.10 27.16
N ASP A 51 16.95 -74.28 27.03
CA ASP A 51 17.65 -75.55 27.16
C ASP A 51 17.73 -76.21 25.79
N LEU A 52 18.90 -76.12 25.18
CA LEU A 52 19.18 -76.64 23.83
C LEU A 52 19.56 -78.12 23.86
N PHE A 53 19.85 -78.68 25.05
CA PHE A 53 20.27 -80.07 25.22
C PHE A 53 19.18 -80.95 25.83
N ALA A 54 18.02 -80.37 26.13
CA ALA A 54 16.86 -81.08 26.65
C ALA A 54 16.42 -82.23 25.73
N SER A 55 16.22 -83.40 26.33
CA SER A 55 15.63 -84.57 25.66
C SER A 55 14.17 -84.80 26.02
N ASP A 56 13.64 -84.10 27.04
CA ASP A 56 12.24 -84.24 27.46
C ASP A 56 11.32 -83.23 26.73
N PRO A 57 10.11 -83.65 26.32
CA PRO A 57 9.20 -82.79 25.56
C PRO A 57 8.80 -81.48 26.25
N VAL A 58 8.79 -81.45 27.60
CA VAL A 58 8.35 -80.28 28.36
C VAL A 58 9.42 -79.17 28.32
N SER A 59 10.69 -79.53 28.44
CA SER A 59 11.82 -78.61 28.30
C SER A 59 11.97 -78.12 26.85
N ILE A 60 11.78 -78.99 25.86
CA ILE A 60 11.77 -78.60 24.43
C ILE A 60 10.65 -77.56 24.17
N ALA A 61 9.43 -77.80 24.66
CA ALA A 61 8.33 -76.86 24.51
C ALA A 61 8.61 -75.49 25.15
N ARG A 62 9.27 -75.47 26.32
CA ARG A 62 9.71 -74.22 26.98
C ARG A 62 10.73 -73.46 26.14
N THR A 63 11.71 -74.15 25.57
CA THR A 63 12.69 -73.57 24.63
C THR A 63 11.98 -72.99 23.40
N CYS A 64 11.05 -73.72 22.78
CA CYS A 64 10.28 -73.22 21.64
C CYS A 64 9.45 -71.97 21.97
N ASN A 65 8.78 -71.94 23.12
CA ASN A 65 8.01 -70.78 23.56
C ASN A 65 8.89 -69.55 23.81
N CYS A 66 10.09 -69.74 24.38
CA CYS A 66 11.07 -68.67 24.57
C CYS A 66 11.53 -68.09 23.22
N VAL A 67 11.88 -68.96 22.26
CA VAL A 67 12.25 -68.56 20.90
C VAL A 67 11.09 -67.85 20.19
N TYR A 68 9.85 -68.34 20.35
CA TYR A 68 8.67 -67.68 19.79
C TYR A 68 8.44 -66.29 20.39
N ALA A 69 8.61 -66.13 21.71
CA ALA A 69 8.50 -64.83 22.38
C ALA A 69 9.56 -63.83 21.88
N LEU A 70 10.80 -64.29 21.64
CA LEU A 70 11.86 -63.47 21.04
C LEU A 70 11.51 -62.99 19.64
N LEU A 71 11.00 -63.88 18.80
CA LEU A 71 10.56 -63.55 17.44
C LEU A 71 9.38 -62.57 17.46
N GLN A 72 8.41 -62.78 18.35
CA GLN A 72 7.25 -61.89 18.48
C GLN A 72 7.65 -60.52 19.01
N GLN A 73 8.59 -60.44 19.96
CA GLN A 73 9.15 -59.16 20.40
C GLN A 73 9.87 -58.46 19.26
N ARG A 74 10.71 -59.18 18.50
CA ARG A 74 11.42 -58.61 17.35
C ARG A 74 10.47 -58.04 16.30
N GLN A 75 9.38 -58.74 16.01
CA GLN A 75 8.37 -58.27 15.07
C GLN A 75 7.71 -56.96 15.56
N ARG A 76 7.29 -56.91 16.84
CA ARG A 76 6.74 -55.69 17.46
C ARG A 76 7.73 -54.53 17.46
N ASP A 77 9.01 -54.80 17.73
CA ASP A 77 10.06 -53.78 17.72
C ASP A 77 10.28 -53.21 16.31
N ILE A 78 10.20 -54.03 15.28
CA ILE A 78 10.28 -53.60 13.88
C ILE A 78 9.08 -52.70 13.55
N GLU A 79 7.86 -53.15 13.83
CA GLU A 79 6.64 -52.39 13.56
C GLU A 79 6.62 -51.04 14.31
N PHE A 80 7.04 -51.04 15.58
CA PHE A 80 7.15 -49.81 16.37
C PHE A 80 8.17 -48.84 15.76
N ARG A 81 9.34 -49.36 15.37
CA ARG A 81 10.39 -48.54 14.72
C ARG A 81 9.95 -47.99 13.38
N GLU A 82 9.25 -48.78 12.57
CA GLU A 82 8.71 -48.36 11.28
C GLU A 82 7.69 -47.24 11.46
N SER A 83 6.72 -47.42 12.36
CA SER A 83 5.71 -46.40 12.70
C SER A 83 6.33 -45.10 13.22
N ALA A 84 7.29 -45.19 14.15
CA ALA A 84 8.02 -44.02 14.65
C ALA A 84 8.81 -43.32 13.54
N ASN A 85 9.41 -44.07 12.62
CA ASN A 85 10.14 -43.52 11.49
C ASN A 85 9.22 -42.82 10.49
N GLU A 86 8.03 -43.38 10.21
CA GLU A 86 7.01 -42.71 9.38
C GLU A 86 6.56 -41.39 10.01
N GLN A 87 6.25 -41.38 11.31
CA GLN A 87 5.89 -40.16 12.03
C GLN A 87 7.00 -39.11 11.95
N ARG A 88 8.25 -39.51 12.14
CA ARG A 88 9.41 -38.64 12.01
C ARG A 88 9.51 -38.03 10.61
N GLN A 89 9.27 -38.80 9.56
CA GLN A 89 9.31 -38.30 8.17
C GLN A 89 8.18 -37.31 7.87
N ARG A 90 6.97 -37.55 8.40
CA ARG A 90 5.86 -36.59 8.29
C ARG A 90 6.20 -35.28 8.99
N LEU A 91 6.71 -35.34 10.22
CA LEU A 91 7.11 -34.14 10.97
C LEU A 91 8.23 -33.36 10.27
N LEU A 92 9.22 -34.03 9.69
CA LEU A 92 10.27 -33.34 8.91
C LEU A 92 9.69 -32.61 7.69
N SER A 93 8.73 -33.23 7.01
CA SER A 93 8.05 -32.61 5.86
C SER A 93 7.23 -31.39 6.30
N ASP A 94 6.55 -31.47 7.44
CA ASP A 94 5.82 -30.35 8.03
C ASP A 94 6.75 -29.20 8.45
N ILE A 95 7.92 -29.52 9.03
CA ILE A 95 8.94 -28.52 9.38
C ILE A 95 9.39 -27.79 8.13
N SER A 96 9.80 -28.49 7.07
CA SER A 96 10.26 -27.83 5.83
C SER A 96 9.17 -26.96 5.20
N ARG A 97 7.90 -27.39 5.25
CA ARG A 97 6.75 -26.59 4.78
C ARG A 97 6.56 -25.32 5.63
N LEU A 98 6.68 -25.43 6.95
CA LEU A 98 6.53 -24.29 7.86
C LEU A 98 7.70 -23.31 7.72
N GLU A 99 8.93 -23.80 7.56
CA GLU A 99 10.13 -22.98 7.31
C GLU A 99 9.97 -22.14 6.04
N ALA A 100 9.55 -22.75 4.93
CA ALA A 100 9.28 -22.02 3.68
C ALA A 100 8.16 -20.97 3.84
N LYS A 101 7.14 -21.25 4.66
CA LYS A 101 6.08 -20.29 4.97
C LYS A 101 6.61 -19.11 5.79
N VAL A 102 7.47 -19.37 6.77
CA VAL A 102 8.11 -18.33 7.59
C VAL A 102 8.95 -17.41 6.70
N GLU A 103 9.81 -17.97 5.85
CA GLU A 103 10.64 -17.18 4.94
C GLU A 103 9.79 -16.28 4.02
N ARG A 104 8.68 -16.81 3.48
CA ARG A 104 7.74 -16.04 2.66
C ARG A 104 7.11 -14.89 3.46
N LEU A 105 6.69 -15.14 4.70
CA LEU A 105 6.07 -14.12 5.55
C LEU A 105 7.08 -13.05 5.98
N GLU A 106 8.33 -13.41 6.27
CA GLU A 106 9.41 -12.46 6.56
C GLU A 106 9.72 -11.56 5.36
N ALA A 107 9.73 -12.12 4.14
CA ALA A 107 9.90 -11.33 2.92
C ALA A 107 8.74 -10.34 2.71
N GLN A 108 7.49 -10.77 2.97
CA GLN A 108 6.31 -9.89 2.90
C GLN A 108 6.37 -8.79 3.96
N LEU A 109 6.78 -9.11 5.19
CA LEU A 109 6.95 -8.13 6.27
C LEU A 109 7.96 -7.06 5.86
N SER A 110 9.14 -7.47 5.38
CA SER A 110 10.17 -6.54 4.92
C SER A 110 9.71 -5.66 3.76
N ALA A 111 8.91 -6.21 2.83
CA ALA A 111 8.33 -5.43 1.74
C ALA A 111 7.33 -4.38 2.27
N LYS A 112 6.47 -4.75 3.22
CA LYS A 112 5.51 -3.85 3.86
C LYS A 112 6.18 -2.75 4.67
N ASP A 113 7.26 -3.05 5.39
CA ASP A 113 8.04 -2.02 6.10
C ASP A 113 8.63 -0.97 5.15
N ARG A 114 9.10 -1.40 3.97
CA ARG A 114 9.60 -0.49 2.93
C ARG A 114 8.48 0.36 2.32
N GLU A 115 7.30 -0.23 2.10
CA GLU A 115 6.11 0.45 1.62
C GLU A 115 5.66 1.54 2.61
N ILE A 116 5.55 1.19 3.89
CA ILE A 116 5.24 2.12 4.98
C ILE A 116 6.25 3.27 5.01
N ALA A 117 7.55 2.98 4.99
CA ALA A 117 8.59 4.00 5.00
C ALA A 117 8.50 4.94 3.77
N THR A 118 8.05 4.43 2.63
CA THR A 118 7.83 5.24 1.43
C THR A 118 6.61 6.13 1.59
N ILE A 119 5.48 5.57 2.02
CA ILE A 119 4.23 6.31 2.26
C ILE A 119 4.48 7.43 3.28
N THR A 120 5.10 7.14 4.42
CA THR A 120 5.40 8.15 5.45
C THR A 120 6.26 9.30 4.91
N ARG A 121 7.25 9.03 4.07
CA ARG A 121 8.05 10.11 3.44
C ARG A 121 7.22 10.93 2.47
N THR A 122 6.36 10.30 1.68
CA THR A 122 5.47 11.02 0.74
C THR A 122 4.45 11.89 1.48
N GLU A 123 3.88 11.37 2.57
CA GLU A 123 2.94 12.09 3.43
C GLU A 123 3.61 13.30 4.09
N ALA A 124 4.82 13.12 4.63
CA ALA A 124 5.59 14.21 5.24
C ALA A 124 5.88 15.33 4.22
N LYS A 125 6.27 14.97 2.99
CA LYS A 125 6.49 15.93 1.90
C LYS A 125 5.20 16.66 1.51
N ALA A 126 4.09 15.94 1.35
CA ALA A 126 2.80 16.53 1.02
C ALA A 126 2.33 17.49 2.13
N THR A 127 2.48 17.09 3.39
CA THR A 127 2.16 17.93 4.56
C THR A 127 2.97 19.21 4.57
N ALA A 128 4.28 19.15 4.29
CA ALA A 128 5.12 20.33 4.19
C ALA A 128 4.70 21.25 3.03
N ALA A 129 4.36 20.69 1.87
CA ALA A 129 3.87 21.46 0.73
C ALA A 129 2.54 22.17 1.04
N PHE A 130 1.60 21.48 1.70
CA PHE A 130 0.35 22.10 2.13
C PHE A 130 0.55 23.22 3.15
N LYS A 131 1.45 23.04 4.12
CA LYS A 131 1.80 24.11 5.07
C LYS A 131 2.35 25.34 4.36
N ALA A 132 3.28 25.16 3.42
CA ALA A 132 3.82 26.26 2.62
C ALA A 132 2.73 26.98 1.80
N GLN A 133 1.78 26.22 1.22
CA GLN A 133 0.67 26.81 0.48
C GLN A 133 -0.29 27.59 1.39
N ILE A 134 -0.56 27.09 2.60
CA ILE A 134 -1.38 27.79 3.60
C ILE A 134 -0.71 29.12 4.00
N GLU A 135 0.60 29.10 4.27
CA GLU A 135 1.35 30.32 4.61
C GLU A 135 1.32 31.34 3.47
N LYS A 136 1.48 30.90 2.21
CA LYS A 136 1.36 31.76 1.04
C LYS A 136 -0.01 32.43 0.94
N LEU A 137 -1.09 31.66 1.10
CA LEU A 137 -2.45 32.19 1.08
C LEU A 137 -2.71 33.18 2.22
N GLN A 138 -2.13 32.94 3.40
CA GLN A 138 -2.20 33.88 4.52
C GLN A 138 -1.49 35.20 4.20
N GLN A 139 -0.31 35.15 3.58
CA GLN A 139 0.43 36.34 3.15
C GLN A 139 -0.35 37.15 2.11
N GLU A 140 -0.90 36.48 1.08
CA GLU A 140 -1.72 37.11 0.04
C GLU A 140 -2.98 37.77 0.64
N ARG A 141 -3.64 37.09 1.57
CA ARG A 141 -4.78 37.66 2.33
C ARG A 141 -4.38 38.92 3.08
N ASP A 142 -3.26 38.90 3.80
CA ASP A 142 -2.80 40.04 4.60
C ASP A 142 -2.40 41.23 3.73
N GLU A 143 -1.78 40.98 2.58
CA GLU A 143 -1.46 42.00 1.60
C GLU A 143 -2.71 42.61 0.97
N PHE A 144 -3.68 41.79 0.60
CA PHE A 144 -4.97 42.25 0.11
C PHE A 144 -5.68 43.12 1.15
N GLN A 145 -5.68 42.70 2.42
CA GLN A 145 -6.29 43.46 3.49
C GLN A 145 -5.59 44.82 3.69
N ARG A 146 -4.26 44.88 3.65
CA ARG A 146 -3.50 46.15 3.67
C ARG A 146 -3.88 47.06 2.51
N MET A 147 -4.01 46.50 1.31
CA MET A 147 -4.38 47.25 0.11
C MET A 147 -5.79 47.84 0.21
N VAL A 148 -6.76 47.05 0.70
CA VAL A 148 -8.14 47.51 0.93
C VAL A 148 -8.19 48.68 1.91
N ILE A 149 -7.47 48.58 3.03
CA ILE A 149 -7.38 49.66 4.02
C ILE A 149 -6.77 50.92 3.39
N GLY A 150 -5.65 50.77 2.66
CA GLY A 150 -4.99 51.89 1.97
C GLY A 150 -5.90 52.55 0.93
N ASN A 151 -6.63 51.75 0.13
CA ASN A 151 -7.57 52.26 -0.85
C ASN A 151 -8.72 53.04 -0.19
N GLN A 152 -9.26 52.53 0.91
CA GLN A 152 -10.31 53.21 1.68
C GLN A 152 -9.83 54.56 2.24
N GLN A 153 -8.58 54.64 2.70
CA GLN A 153 -7.97 55.88 3.16
C GLN A 153 -7.82 56.90 2.02
N VAL A 154 -7.30 56.47 0.87
CA VAL A 154 -7.17 57.34 -0.32
C VAL A 154 -8.53 57.85 -0.79
N ARG A 155 -9.55 56.98 -0.84
CA ARG A 155 -10.92 57.37 -1.19
C ARG A 155 -11.47 58.43 -0.24
N THR A 156 -11.22 58.26 1.06
CA THR A 156 -11.63 59.24 2.07
C THR A 156 -10.93 60.58 1.85
N GLN A 157 -9.62 60.59 1.60
CA GLN A 157 -8.84 61.78 1.28
C GLN A 157 -9.37 62.51 0.03
N GLN A 158 -9.62 61.76 -1.06
CA GLN A 158 -10.16 62.31 -2.31
C GLN A 158 -11.54 62.96 -2.11
N ILE A 159 -12.41 62.36 -1.29
CA ILE A 159 -13.71 62.94 -0.95
C ILE A 159 -13.53 64.29 -0.22
N HIS A 160 -12.58 64.38 0.72
CA HIS A 160 -12.30 65.63 1.43
C HIS A 160 -11.74 66.71 0.49
N GLU A 161 -10.83 66.36 -0.42
CA GLU A 161 -10.29 67.29 -1.41
C GLU A 161 -11.36 67.78 -2.40
N MET A 162 -12.21 66.89 -2.90
CA MET A 162 -13.34 67.28 -3.75
C MET A 162 -14.25 68.27 -3.04
N LYS A 163 -14.66 67.99 -1.79
CA LYS A 163 -15.50 68.89 -1.00
C LYS A 163 -14.85 70.25 -0.77
N LYS A 164 -13.51 70.30 -0.63
CA LYS A 164 -12.77 71.56 -0.51
C LYS A 164 -12.82 72.36 -1.82
N LYS A 165 -12.54 71.71 -2.96
CA LYS A 165 -12.62 72.35 -4.29
C LYS A 165 -14.03 72.81 -4.62
N GLU A 166 -15.04 72.05 -4.25
CA GLU A 166 -16.45 72.40 -4.45
C GLU A 166 -16.82 73.69 -3.68
N LYS A 167 -16.35 73.83 -2.44
CA LYS A 167 -16.51 75.08 -1.68
C LYS A 167 -15.77 76.26 -2.32
N GLU A 168 -14.58 76.05 -2.86
CA GLU A 168 -13.82 77.10 -3.57
C GLU A 168 -14.52 77.51 -4.88
N TYR A 169 -15.07 76.53 -5.62
CA TYR A 169 -15.85 76.76 -6.82
C TYR A 169 -17.10 77.60 -6.54
N ILE A 170 -17.86 77.27 -5.49
CA ILE A 170 -19.03 78.05 -5.06
C ILE A 170 -18.63 79.50 -4.77
N LYS A 171 -17.55 79.73 -4.01
CA LYS A 171 -17.05 81.10 -3.72
C LYS A 171 -16.63 81.85 -4.98
N LEU A 172 -16.01 81.16 -5.94
CA LEU A 172 -15.60 81.78 -7.20
C LEU A 172 -16.80 82.12 -8.07
N GLN A 173 -17.80 81.24 -8.10
CA GLN A 173 -19.08 81.46 -8.77
C GLN A 173 -19.83 82.66 -8.18
N GLU A 174 -19.86 82.81 -6.86
CA GLU A 174 -20.41 83.97 -6.16
C GLU A 174 -19.70 85.27 -6.58
N ARG A 175 -18.36 85.28 -6.57
CA ARG A 175 -17.56 86.45 -7.01
C ARG A 175 -17.81 86.81 -8.47
N LEU A 176 -17.88 85.82 -9.36
CA LEU A 176 -18.16 86.06 -10.78
C LEU A 176 -19.55 86.70 -10.95
N ASN A 177 -20.56 86.17 -10.26
CA ASN A 177 -21.91 86.75 -10.28
C ASN A 177 -21.90 88.19 -9.76
N GLN A 178 -21.12 88.48 -8.72
CA GLN A 178 -20.97 89.83 -8.18
C GLN A 178 -20.36 90.79 -9.20
N VAL A 179 -19.25 90.40 -9.87
CA VAL A 179 -18.63 91.18 -10.95
C VAL A 179 -19.59 91.38 -12.12
N LEU A 180 -20.37 90.36 -12.50
CA LEU A 180 -21.36 90.48 -13.58
C LEU A 180 -22.49 91.47 -13.22
N MET A 181 -22.92 91.48 -11.96
CA MET A 181 -23.93 92.42 -11.46
C MET A 181 -23.38 93.85 -11.37
N GLU A 182 -22.13 94.02 -10.94
CA GLU A 182 -21.41 95.31 -10.98
C GLU A 182 -21.28 95.82 -12.42
N LYS A 183 -20.87 94.96 -13.36
CA LYS A 183 -20.78 95.31 -14.80
C LYS A 183 -22.14 95.70 -15.40
N LYS A 184 -23.23 95.06 -14.98
CA LYS A 184 -24.60 95.47 -15.37
C LYS A 184 -24.99 96.83 -14.80
N LYS A 185 -24.44 97.22 -13.63
CA LYS A 185 -24.67 98.51 -12.99
C LYS A 185 -23.83 99.61 -13.64
N GLU A 186 -22.58 99.33 -14.02
CA GLU A 186 -21.71 100.19 -14.83
C GLU A 186 -22.27 100.41 -16.26
N SER A 187 -22.94 99.41 -16.84
CA SER A 187 -23.54 99.48 -18.18
C SER A 187 -24.71 100.48 -18.31
N ARG A 188 -25.17 101.11 -17.23
CA ARG A 188 -26.11 102.25 -17.29
C ARG A 188 -25.43 103.61 -17.47
N SER A 189 -24.10 103.68 -17.46
CA SER A 189 -23.35 104.92 -17.66
C SER A 189 -21.96 104.61 -18.26
N GLY A 190 -21.88 104.48 -19.58
CA GLY A 190 -20.59 104.32 -20.25
C GLY A 190 -20.71 104.28 -21.77
N MET A 191 -20.26 105.37 -22.39
CA MET A 191 -20.26 105.67 -23.83
C MET A 191 -19.59 104.55 -24.66
N GLU A 192 -20.28 104.11 -25.72
CA GLU A 192 -19.83 103.07 -26.64
C GLU A 192 -18.82 103.65 -27.64
N ILE A 193 -17.54 103.31 -27.48
CA ILE A 193 -16.51 103.64 -28.49
C ILE A 193 -16.46 102.50 -29.51
N MET A 194 -17.13 102.71 -30.63
CA MET A 194 -16.88 101.98 -31.87
C MET A 194 -15.48 102.34 -32.38
N ASN A 195 -14.61 101.34 -32.51
CA ASN A 195 -13.45 101.46 -33.37
C ASN A 195 -13.34 100.24 -34.27
N LEU A 196 -13.51 100.51 -35.57
CA LEU A 196 -13.09 99.65 -36.66
C LEU A 196 -11.58 99.41 -36.54
N LEU A 197 -11.15 98.16 -36.45
CA LEU A 197 -9.83 97.80 -36.98
C LEU A 197 -9.98 96.74 -38.07
N GLN A 198 -9.59 97.20 -39.26
CA GLN A 198 -9.40 96.45 -40.49
C GLN A 198 -8.53 95.21 -40.26
N LYS A 199 -8.85 94.16 -41.01
CA LYS A 199 -7.95 93.05 -41.26
C LYS A 199 -6.70 93.57 -41.97
N GLU A 200 -5.53 93.11 -41.54
CA GLU A 200 -4.59 92.48 -42.47
C GLU A 200 -3.53 91.62 -41.77
N GLY A 201 -3.42 90.39 -42.29
CA GLY A 201 -2.13 89.75 -42.56
C GLY A 201 -1.23 89.36 -41.40
N ARG A 202 -1.61 88.35 -40.60
CA ARG A 202 -0.64 87.31 -40.20
C ARG A 202 -1.31 85.95 -40.19
N GLN A 203 -0.77 85.03 -40.99
CA GLN A 203 -1.11 83.61 -40.92
C GLN A 203 -0.92 83.14 -39.48
N ARG A 204 -2.03 82.86 -38.80
CA ARG A 204 -2.06 82.01 -37.63
C ARG A 204 -1.71 80.61 -38.09
N GLY A 205 -0.67 80.02 -37.52
CA GLY A 205 -0.36 78.61 -37.72
C GLY A 205 -1.62 77.77 -37.47
N THR A 206 -1.97 76.95 -38.45
CA THR A 206 -2.94 75.88 -38.29
C THR A 206 -2.39 74.92 -37.24
N TRP A 207 -2.84 75.09 -35.99
CA TRP A 207 -2.67 74.06 -34.96
C TRP A 207 -3.55 72.87 -35.37
N ASN A 208 -2.97 71.93 -36.12
CA ASN A 208 -3.58 70.67 -36.49
C ASN A 208 -3.63 69.73 -35.27
N GLY A 209 -4.47 70.05 -34.27
CA GLY A 209 -4.74 69.16 -33.12
C GLY A 209 -5.50 67.88 -33.49
N LYS A 210 -6.23 67.90 -34.62
CA LYS A 210 -7.07 66.78 -35.05
C LYS A 210 -6.34 65.47 -35.37
N LYS A 211 -5.06 65.52 -35.75
CA LYS A 211 -4.27 64.29 -36.03
C LYS A 211 -3.74 63.64 -34.75
N ALA A 212 -3.27 64.46 -33.80
CA ALA A 212 -2.74 63.96 -32.53
C ALA A 212 -3.82 63.27 -31.68
N ASP A 213 -5.04 63.82 -31.64
CA ASP A 213 -6.16 63.22 -30.93
C ASP A 213 -6.60 61.89 -31.57
N ASN A 214 -6.66 61.83 -32.90
CA ASN A 214 -7.04 60.61 -33.64
C ASN A 214 -6.03 59.47 -33.41
N ASP A 215 -4.73 59.77 -33.45
CA ASP A 215 -3.67 58.81 -33.13
C ASP A 215 -3.72 58.36 -31.67
N PHE A 216 -4.17 59.22 -30.75
CA PHE A 216 -4.33 58.88 -29.33
C PHE A 216 -5.51 57.93 -29.10
N TYR A 217 -6.67 58.20 -29.71
CA TYR A 217 -7.81 57.29 -29.68
C TYR A 217 -7.46 55.94 -30.31
N LYS A 218 -6.73 55.93 -31.43
CA LYS A 218 -6.27 54.71 -32.07
C LYS A 218 -5.35 53.89 -31.17
N LYS A 219 -4.36 54.50 -30.52
CA LYS A 219 -3.48 53.79 -29.57
C LYS A 219 -4.24 53.19 -28.39
N ILE A 220 -5.27 53.86 -27.88
CA ILE A 220 -6.11 53.33 -26.80
C ILE A 220 -6.89 52.11 -27.28
N VAL A 221 -7.49 52.18 -28.48
CA VAL A 221 -8.22 51.07 -29.09
C VAL A 221 -7.28 49.89 -29.36
N ASP A 222 -6.13 50.12 -29.98
CA ASP A 222 -5.12 49.09 -30.26
C ASP A 222 -4.64 48.41 -28.96
N ALA A 223 -4.44 49.17 -27.87
CA ALA A 223 -4.06 48.62 -26.57
C ALA A 223 -5.17 47.78 -25.92
N TYR A 224 -6.43 48.21 -26.06
CA TYR A 224 -7.59 47.43 -25.59
C TYR A 224 -7.77 46.16 -26.42
N GLU A 225 -7.60 46.22 -27.74
CA GLU A 225 -7.67 45.05 -28.62
C GLU A 225 -6.56 44.06 -28.32
N ALA A 226 -5.33 44.51 -28.11
CA ALA A 226 -4.21 43.66 -27.70
C ALA A 226 -4.51 42.97 -26.36
N LYS A 227 -5.01 43.71 -25.36
CA LYS A 227 -5.40 43.12 -24.08
C LYS A 227 -6.56 42.13 -24.19
N ASN A 228 -7.51 42.39 -25.08
CA ASN A 228 -8.62 41.47 -25.32
C ASN A 228 -8.13 40.18 -26.01
N GLN A 229 -7.17 40.27 -26.93
CA GLN A 229 -6.54 39.10 -27.55
C GLN A 229 -5.75 38.27 -26.53
N GLU A 230 -4.98 38.91 -25.65
CA GLU A 230 -4.29 38.22 -24.55
C GLU A 230 -5.28 37.49 -23.63
N LEU A 231 -6.36 38.15 -23.24
CA LEU A 231 -7.42 37.53 -22.41
C LEU A 231 -8.07 36.34 -23.09
N VAL A 232 -8.32 36.40 -24.41
CA VAL A 232 -8.89 35.29 -25.19
C VAL A 232 -7.91 34.12 -25.26
N ALA A 233 -6.62 34.38 -25.48
CA ALA A 233 -5.59 33.36 -25.48
C ALA A 233 -5.45 32.68 -24.12
N GLU A 234 -5.37 33.46 -23.04
CA GLU A 234 -5.30 32.94 -21.66
C GLU A 234 -6.55 32.11 -21.32
N ASN A 235 -7.75 32.54 -21.74
CA ASN A 235 -8.97 31.74 -21.58
C ASN A 235 -8.90 30.40 -22.32
N ALA A 236 -8.33 30.38 -23.52
CA ALA A 236 -8.15 29.16 -24.29
C ALA A 236 -7.19 28.18 -23.58
N ASP A 237 -6.09 28.70 -23.05
CA ASP A 237 -5.09 27.93 -22.31
C ASP A 237 -5.66 27.39 -20.99
N LEU A 238 -6.39 28.22 -20.23
CA LEU A 238 -7.08 27.80 -19.01
C LEU A 238 -8.10 26.69 -19.29
N ARG A 239 -8.86 26.79 -20.38
CA ARG A 239 -9.80 25.74 -20.81
C ARG A 239 -9.08 24.46 -21.22
N ALA A 240 -7.92 24.56 -21.87
CA ALA A 240 -7.12 23.41 -22.26
C ALA A 240 -6.52 22.71 -21.03
N LEU A 241 -5.98 23.47 -20.08
CA LEU A 241 -5.43 22.97 -18.82
C LEU A 241 -6.51 22.28 -17.99
N LEU A 242 -7.70 22.87 -17.88
CA LEU A 242 -8.83 22.28 -17.17
C LEU A 242 -9.22 20.92 -17.76
N ARG A 243 -9.32 20.82 -19.10
CA ARG A 243 -9.60 19.54 -19.77
C ARG A 243 -8.49 18.51 -19.52
N SER A 244 -7.22 18.93 -19.58
CA SER A 244 -6.09 18.04 -19.30
C SER A 244 -6.15 17.50 -17.87
N MET A 245 -6.47 18.35 -16.90
CA MET A 245 -6.58 17.95 -15.50
C MET A 245 -7.76 17.00 -15.26
N GLN A 246 -8.90 17.26 -15.89
CA GLN A 246 -10.06 16.35 -15.84
C GLN A 246 -9.72 14.98 -16.43
N VAL A 247 -9.02 14.92 -17.56
CA VAL A 247 -8.58 13.65 -18.16
C VAL A 247 -7.59 12.91 -17.26
N ALA A 248 -6.65 13.62 -16.63
CA ALA A 248 -5.71 13.02 -15.68
C ALA A 248 -6.45 12.41 -14.47
N GLN A 249 -7.39 13.16 -13.88
CA GLN A 249 -8.21 12.67 -12.77
C GLN A 249 -9.03 11.43 -13.13
N LEU A 250 -9.60 11.38 -14.34
CA LEU A 250 -10.32 10.20 -14.82
C LEU A 250 -9.40 8.99 -14.97
N LYS A 251 -8.20 9.18 -15.53
CA LYS A 251 -7.21 8.10 -15.66
C LYS A 251 -6.72 7.57 -14.31
N ASP A 252 -6.54 8.46 -13.34
CA ASP A 252 -6.14 8.05 -11.99
C ASP A 252 -7.26 7.25 -11.31
N ARG A 253 -8.52 7.70 -11.48
CA ARG A 253 -9.70 6.96 -11.01
C ARG A 253 -9.84 5.59 -11.68
N GLU A 254 -9.62 5.50 -12.99
CA GLU A 254 -9.66 4.24 -13.74
C GLU A 254 -8.62 3.25 -13.22
N LYS A 255 -7.39 3.71 -12.94
CA LYS A 255 -6.36 2.87 -12.32
C LYS A 255 -6.74 2.40 -10.93
N GLU A 256 -7.34 3.27 -10.12
CA GLU A 256 -7.78 2.92 -8.76
C GLU A 256 -8.85 1.81 -8.81
N ILE A 257 -9.84 1.95 -9.69
CA ILE A 257 -10.87 0.93 -9.94
C ILE A 257 -10.25 -0.39 -10.41
N GLU A 258 -9.27 -0.34 -11.32
CA GLU A 258 -8.58 -1.54 -11.81
C GLU A 258 -7.85 -2.26 -10.67
N THR A 259 -7.17 -1.50 -9.80
CA THR A 259 -6.47 -2.08 -8.64
C THR A 259 -7.41 -2.66 -7.59
N GLU A 260 -8.58 -2.04 -7.37
CA GLU A 260 -9.62 -2.58 -6.49
C GLU A 260 -10.18 -3.88 -7.07
N ARG A 261 -10.47 -3.91 -8.37
CA ARG A 261 -10.94 -5.13 -9.06
C ARG A 261 -9.96 -6.28 -8.91
N SER A 262 -8.67 -6.08 -9.17
CA SER A 262 -7.65 -7.12 -9.00
C SER A 262 -7.51 -7.60 -7.55
N ARG A 263 -7.70 -6.70 -6.56
CA ARG A 263 -7.69 -7.09 -5.14
C ARG A 263 -8.90 -7.95 -4.79
N GLU A 264 -10.08 -7.59 -5.29
CA GLU A 264 -11.31 -8.35 -5.10
C GLU A 264 -11.21 -9.75 -5.75
N GLU A 265 -10.64 -9.83 -6.96
CA GLU A 265 -10.37 -11.10 -7.66
C GLU A 265 -9.47 -12.03 -6.82
N ILE A 266 -8.34 -11.52 -6.34
CA ILE A 266 -7.42 -12.27 -5.47
C ILE A 266 -8.14 -12.72 -4.19
N LYS A 267 -9.01 -11.89 -3.62
CA LYS A 267 -9.77 -12.24 -2.41
C LYS A 267 -10.74 -13.39 -2.68
N ILE A 268 -11.46 -13.35 -3.81
CA ILE A 268 -12.38 -14.41 -4.22
C ILE A 268 -11.61 -15.71 -4.48
N GLU A 269 -10.47 -15.66 -5.17
CA GLU A 269 -9.62 -16.84 -5.40
C GLU A 269 -9.18 -17.50 -4.09
N ASN A 270 -8.73 -16.70 -3.12
CA ASN A 270 -8.35 -17.22 -1.79
C ASN A 270 -9.56 -17.83 -1.04
N GLU A 271 -10.74 -17.21 -1.12
CA GLU A 271 -11.95 -17.74 -0.48
C GLU A 271 -12.39 -19.07 -1.09
N ILE A 272 -12.28 -19.21 -2.42
CA ILE A 272 -12.54 -20.46 -3.14
C ILE A 272 -11.55 -21.54 -2.72
N GLU A 273 -10.25 -21.22 -2.66
CA GLU A 273 -9.21 -22.18 -2.28
C GLU A 273 -9.42 -22.70 -0.84
N ILE A 274 -9.81 -21.82 0.08
CA ILE A 274 -10.18 -22.21 1.45
C ILE A 274 -11.45 -23.08 1.47
N ALA A 275 -12.45 -22.78 0.66
CA ALA A 275 -13.68 -23.57 0.58
C ALA A 275 -13.41 -24.99 0.07
N ILE A 276 -12.59 -25.12 -0.98
CA ILE A 276 -12.16 -26.41 -1.53
C ILE A 276 -11.45 -27.23 -0.45
N ALA A 277 -10.47 -26.65 0.25
CA ALA A 277 -9.74 -27.36 1.31
C ALA A 277 -10.68 -27.85 2.44
N ARG A 278 -11.69 -27.06 2.81
CA ARG A 278 -12.69 -27.47 3.82
C ARG A 278 -13.58 -28.61 3.34
N GLU A 279 -13.93 -28.63 2.05
CA GLU A 279 -14.76 -29.68 1.47
C GLU A 279 -13.97 -31.00 1.36
N GLU A 280 -12.69 -30.93 0.99
CA GLU A 280 -11.76 -32.07 1.03
C GLU A 280 -11.61 -32.63 2.46
N ASP A 281 -11.41 -31.76 3.46
CA ASP A 281 -11.35 -32.17 4.87
C ASP A 281 -12.65 -32.86 5.32
N GLN A 282 -13.82 -32.31 4.97
CA GLN A 282 -15.11 -32.95 5.28
C GLN A 282 -15.28 -34.31 4.57
N GLU A 283 -14.84 -34.44 3.33
CA GLU A 283 -14.93 -35.69 2.58
C GLU A 283 -14.04 -36.77 3.19
N THR A 284 -12.81 -36.42 3.59
CA THR A 284 -11.93 -37.35 4.30
C THR A 284 -12.51 -37.79 5.66
N GLU A 285 -13.16 -36.89 6.41
CA GLU A 285 -13.86 -37.25 7.64
C GLU A 285 -15.04 -38.19 7.38
N ARG A 286 -15.81 -37.97 6.32
CA ARG A 286 -16.91 -38.85 5.91
C ARG A 286 -16.42 -40.26 5.56
N LEU A 287 -15.33 -40.38 4.79
CA LEU A 287 -14.72 -41.68 4.50
C LEU A 287 -14.28 -42.40 5.77
N ARG A 288 -13.59 -41.71 6.68
CA ARG A 288 -13.18 -42.29 7.97
C ARG A 288 -14.38 -42.73 8.81
N ALA A 289 -15.48 -41.99 8.78
CA ALA A 289 -16.70 -42.38 9.48
C ALA A 289 -17.33 -43.64 8.84
N GLN A 290 -17.36 -43.71 7.52
CA GLN A 290 -17.87 -44.87 6.77
C GLN A 290 -17.04 -46.13 7.06
N ASP A 291 -15.71 -46.02 7.10
CA ASP A 291 -14.82 -47.14 7.46
C ASP A 291 -15.07 -47.65 8.89
N ARG A 292 -15.25 -46.75 9.86
CA ARG A 292 -15.61 -47.13 11.24
C ARG A 292 -16.95 -47.87 11.30
N ILE A 293 -17.93 -47.43 10.51
CA ILE A 293 -19.23 -48.09 10.43
C ILE A 293 -19.08 -49.49 9.81
N SER A 294 -18.30 -49.64 8.73
CA SER A 294 -18.05 -50.94 8.11
C SER A 294 -17.40 -51.92 9.08
N LEU A 295 -16.34 -51.50 9.77
CA LEU A 295 -15.62 -52.31 10.77
C LEU A 295 -16.54 -52.76 11.92
N THR A 296 -17.42 -51.87 12.40
CA THR A 296 -18.36 -52.22 13.48
C THR A 296 -19.46 -53.18 13.03
N LEU A 297 -19.90 -53.09 11.77
CA LEU A 297 -20.85 -54.05 11.19
C LEU A 297 -20.21 -55.43 10.98
N GLU A 298 -18.99 -55.50 10.46
CA GLU A 298 -18.23 -56.76 10.32
C GLU A 298 -18.03 -57.46 11.66
N ALA A 299 -17.61 -56.70 12.69
CA ALA A 299 -17.44 -57.24 14.04
C ALA A 299 -18.75 -57.81 14.60
N ARG A 300 -19.88 -57.13 14.38
CA ARG A 300 -21.22 -57.62 14.79
C ARG A 300 -21.64 -58.87 14.03
N PHE A 301 -21.32 -58.96 12.74
CA PHE A 301 -21.65 -60.13 11.91
C PHE A 301 -20.85 -61.37 12.34
N PHE A 302 -19.57 -61.19 12.66
CA PHE A 302 -18.71 -62.25 13.17
C PHE A 302 -19.22 -62.81 14.50
N LEU A 303 -19.61 -61.94 15.43
CA LEU A 303 -20.19 -62.34 16.73
C LEU A 303 -21.55 -63.05 16.61
N ARG A 304 -22.29 -62.85 15.51
CA ARG A 304 -23.58 -63.52 15.26
C ARG A 304 -23.44 -64.88 14.59
N SER A 305 -22.26 -65.18 14.04
CA SER A 305 -21.97 -66.38 13.25
C SER A 305 -21.15 -67.42 14.04
N ALA A 306 -20.78 -67.11 15.28
CA ALA A 306 -20.13 -68.00 16.25
C ALA A 306 -21.12 -68.41 17.34
#